data_AF-A0A3N5UH51-F1
#
_entry.id   AF-A0A3N5UH51-F1
#
_cell.length_a   1.000
_cell.length_b   1.000
_cell.length_c   1.000
_cell.angle_alpha   90.00
_cell.angle_beta   90.00
_cell.angle_gamma   90.00
#
_symmetry.space_group_name_H-M   'P 1'
#
loop_
_entity.id
_entity.type
_entity.pdbx_description
1 polymer ?
#
loop_
_entity_poly.entity_id
_entity_poly.type
_entity_poly.pdbx_seq_one_letter_code
_entity_poly.pdbx_strand_id
1 'polypeptide(L)'
;MNFFKQWGAFMMMGARAHAQWEIDVSNTILGSKKRLAVLGLLIVPILLGGFAFADQLGVALPEFLGGKTAYSPAFFTPGIFIASILIGIGAGLITGCIGAGGGFIIAPALMSAGIKGILAVGTDLFHIFAKAIMGSVIHRKLGNISVALAVIFLIGAMIGATTGGVINRVI
;
A
#
# COMPACT_ATOMS: atom_id res chain seq x y z
N MET A 1 -41.86 8.24 1.33
CA MET A 1 -41.19 7.91 0.03
C MET A 1 -40.13 8.92 -0.42
N ASN A 2 -40.06 10.16 0.10
CA ASN A 2 -39.03 11.13 -0.31
C ASN A 2 -37.64 10.90 0.30
N PHE A 3 -37.54 10.28 1.48
CA PHE A 3 -36.26 10.02 2.15
C PHE A 3 -35.31 9.15 1.31
N PHE A 4 -35.78 8.00 0.80
CA PHE A 4 -34.93 7.12 -0.01
C PHE A 4 -34.49 7.76 -1.35
N LYS A 5 -35.34 8.60 -1.96
CA LYS A 5 -34.97 9.35 -3.17
C LYS A 5 -33.95 10.44 -2.88
N GLN A 6 -34.11 11.19 -1.79
CA GLN A 6 -33.17 12.22 -1.35
C GLN A 6 -31.83 11.62 -0.91
N TRP A 7 -31.87 10.49 -0.19
CA TRP A 7 -30.68 9.76 0.23
C TRP A 7 -29.91 9.19 -0.98
N GLY A 8 -30.62 8.59 -1.93
CA GLY A 8 -30.03 8.15 -3.21
C GLY A 8 -29.42 9.30 -4.01
N ALA A 9 -30.09 10.45 -4.08
CA ALA A 9 -29.56 11.65 -4.74
C ALA A 9 -28.31 12.19 -4.04
N PHE A 10 -28.29 12.21 -2.70
CA PHE A 10 -27.14 12.62 -1.90
C PHE A 10 -25.94 11.69 -2.13
N MET A 11 -26.14 10.37 -2.07
CA MET A 11 -25.08 9.41 -2.35
C MET A 11 -24.56 9.52 -3.80
N MET A 12 -25.45 9.72 -4.78
CA MET A 12 -25.06 9.94 -6.18
C MET A 12 -24.27 11.23 -6.38
N MET A 13 -24.62 12.31 -5.67
CA MET A 13 -23.82 13.55 -5.69
C MET A 13 -22.45 13.33 -5.07
N GLY A 14 -22.37 12.64 -3.93
CA GLY A 14 -21.11 12.27 -3.29
C GLY A 14 -20.22 11.42 -4.20
N ALA A 15 -20.78 10.39 -4.84
CA ALA A 15 -20.06 9.53 -5.76
C ALA A 15 -19.53 10.29 -6.98
N ARG A 16 -20.33 11.21 -7.55
CA ARG A 16 -19.90 12.07 -8.67
C ARG A 16 -18.79 13.03 -8.27
N ALA A 17 -18.90 13.66 -7.10
CA ALA A 17 -17.87 14.55 -6.59
C ALA A 17 -16.56 13.79 -6.32
N HIS A 18 -16.64 12.58 -5.75
CA HIS A 18 -15.47 11.73 -5.53
C HIS A 18 -14.83 11.27 -6.84
N ALA A 19 -15.65 10.89 -7.84
CA ALA A 19 -15.15 10.50 -9.16
C ALA A 19 -14.46 11.67 -9.90
N GLN A 20 -15.03 12.88 -9.82
CA GLN A 20 -14.40 14.08 -10.37
C GLN A 20 -13.07 14.40 -9.67
N TRP A 21 -13.04 14.30 -8.34
CA TRP A 21 -11.81 14.46 -7.58
C TRP A 21 -10.75 13.44 -7.97
N GLU A 22 -11.11 12.16 -8.14
CA GLU A 22 -10.17 11.13 -8.60
C GLU A 22 -9.66 11.40 -10.03
N ILE A 23 -10.51 11.89 -10.92
CA ILE A 23 -10.10 12.30 -12.28
C ILE A 23 -9.12 13.47 -12.23
N ASP A 24 -9.38 14.49 -11.42
CA ASP A 24 -8.52 15.67 -11.28
C ASP A 24 -7.17 15.33 -10.64
N VAL A 25 -7.17 14.42 -9.66
CA VAL A 25 -5.96 13.86 -9.03
C VAL A 25 -5.20 12.97 -10.02
N SER A 26 -5.88 12.17 -10.82
CA SER A 26 -5.25 11.32 -11.84
C SER A 26 -4.61 12.17 -12.95
N ASN A 27 -5.33 13.16 -13.47
CA ASN A 27 -4.82 14.10 -14.49
C ASN A 27 -3.66 14.94 -13.98
N THR A 28 -3.60 15.19 -12.67
CA THR A 28 -2.46 15.83 -12.02
C THR A 28 -1.18 14.99 -12.12
N ILE A 29 -1.28 13.67 -12.00
CA ILE A 29 -0.13 12.75 -12.02
C ILE A 29 0.23 12.43 -13.48
N LEU A 30 -0.76 12.06 -14.28
CA LEU A 30 -0.61 11.62 -15.66
C LEU A 30 -0.42 12.76 -16.66
N GLY A 31 -0.87 13.98 -16.35
CA GLY A 31 -0.81 15.13 -17.26
C GLY A 31 0.59 15.76 -17.40
N SER A 32 1.55 15.44 -16.53
CA SER A 32 2.90 16.02 -16.58
C SER A 32 3.94 14.96 -16.92
N LYS A 33 4.58 15.11 -18.09
CA LYS A 33 5.70 14.25 -18.52
C LYS A 33 6.83 14.17 -17.49
N LYS A 34 7.07 15.24 -16.72
CA LYS A 34 8.07 15.25 -15.64
C LYS A 34 7.67 14.38 -14.45
N ARG A 35 6.39 14.38 -14.06
CA ARG A 35 5.88 13.55 -12.94
C ARG A 35 5.84 12.07 -13.32
N LEU A 36 5.41 11.78 -14.54
CA LEU A 36 5.49 10.44 -15.13
C LEU A 36 6.92 9.93 -15.20
N ALA A 37 7.88 10.76 -15.59
CA ALA A 37 9.30 10.40 -15.57
C ALA A 37 9.82 10.10 -14.16
N VAL A 38 9.41 10.87 -13.15
CA VAL A 38 9.76 10.60 -11.74
C VAL A 38 9.15 9.28 -11.26
N LEU A 39 7.88 9.01 -11.59
CA LEU A 39 7.24 7.72 -11.29
C LEU A 39 7.96 6.56 -11.99
N GLY A 40 8.29 6.72 -13.26
CA GLY A 40 9.08 5.75 -14.01
C GLY A 40 10.43 5.49 -13.36
N LEU A 41 11.14 6.56 -12.96
CA LEU A 41 12.42 6.47 -12.25
C LEU A 41 12.30 5.79 -10.88
N LEU A 42 11.18 5.95 -10.16
CA LEU A 42 10.92 5.23 -8.90
C LEU A 42 10.63 3.74 -9.12
N ILE A 43 10.12 3.37 -10.30
CA ILE A 43 9.91 1.97 -10.70
C ILE A 43 11.23 1.32 -11.15
N VAL A 44 12.19 2.09 -11.66
CA VAL A 44 13.49 1.58 -12.14
C VAL A 44 14.25 0.76 -11.09
N PRO A 45 14.42 1.18 -9.82
CA PRO A 45 15.04 0.36 -8.77
C PRO A 45 14.31 -0.95 -8.49
N ILE A 46 12.98 -0.96 -8.61
CA ILE A 46 12.15 -2.15 -8.41
C ILE A 46 12.40 -3.14 -9.56
N LEU A 47 12.42 -2.65 -10.80
CA LEU A 47 12.69 -3.47 -11.97
C LEU A 47 14.15 -3.91 -12.04
N LEU A 48 15.11 -2.99 -11.95
CA LEU A 48 16.54 -3.31 -11.96
C LEU A 48 16.93 -4.19 -10.77
N GLY A 49 16.39 -3.92 -9.57
CA GLY A 49 16.59 -4.80 -8.43
C GLY A 49 15.99 -6.20 -8.69
N GLY A 50 14.77 -6.24 -9.23
CA GLY A 50 14.13 -7.49 -9.63
C GLY A 50 14.95 -8.28 -10.65
N PHE A 51 15.47 -7.65 -11.71
CA PHE A 51 16.22 -8.30 -12.78
C PHE A 51 17.68 -8.60 -12.41
N ALA A 52 18.39 -7.67 -11.78
CA ALA A 52 19.82 -7.83 -11.46
C ALA A 52 20.04 -8.84 -10.32
N PHE A 53 19.09 -8.96 -9.40
CA PHE A 53 19.18 -9.91 -8.30
C PHE A 53 18.35 -11.18 -8.53
N ALA A 54 17.59 -11.31 -9.63
CA ALA A 54 16.76 -12.49 -9.92
C ALA A 54 17.55 -13.80 -9.89
N ASP A 55 18.68 -13.86 -10.60
CA ASP A 55 19.49 -15.09 -10.71
C ASP A 55 20.39 -15.31 -9.48
N GLN A 56 20.93 -14.23 -8.91
CA GLN A 56 21.88 -14.32 -7.79
C GLN A 56 21.20 -14.60 -6.45
N LEU A 57 19.95 -14.15 -6.28
CA LEU A 57 19.13 -14.43 -5.12
C LEU A 57 18.25 -15.67 -5.31
N GLY A 58 18.05 -16.20 -6.53
CA GLY A 58 17.19 -17.37 -6.78
C GLY A 58 17.52 -18.62 -5.94
N VAL A 59 18.78 -18.78 -5.54
CA VAL A 59 19.26 -19.90 -4.69
C VAL A 59 19.18 -19.57 -3.18
N ALA A 60 19.31 -18.30 -2.79
CA ALA A 60 19.31 -17.85 -1.38
C ALA A 60 17.95 -17.32 -0.87
N LEU A 61 17.06 -16.88 -1.78
CA LEU A 61 15.70 -16.41 -1.47
C LEU A 61 14.82 -17.46 -0.79
N PRO A 62 14.90 -18.75 -1.13
CA PRO A 62 14.13 -19.76 -0.40
C PRO A 62 14.50 -19.83 1.08
N GLU A 63 15.76 -19.57 1.41
CA GLU A 63 16.29 -19.58 2.78
C GLU A 63 16.05 -18.25 3.53
N PHE A 64 15.94 -17.13 2.80
CA PHE A 64 15.69 -15.79 3.38
C PHE A 64 14.22 -15.35 3.41
N LEU A 65 13.41 -15.71 2.41
CA LEU A 65 12.00 -15.30 2.26
C LEU A 65 11.02 -16.49 2.37
N GLY A 66 11.50 -17.71 2.62
CA GLY A 66 10.66 -18.90 2.86
C GLY A 66 10.22 -19.67 1.61
N GLY A 67 10.78 -19.37 0.44
CA GLY A 67 10.61 -20.14 -0.78
C GLY A 67 9.17 -20.22 -1.30
N LYS A 68 8.92 -21.06 -2.31
CA LYS A 68 7.60 -21.20 -2.97
C LYS A 68 6.52 -21.75 -2.01
N THR A 69 6.93 -22.39 -0.92
CA THR A 69 6.07 -22.97 0.12
C THR A 69 5.63 -21.96 1.18
N ALA A 70 6.33 -20.84 1.37
CA ALA A 70 5.82 -19.73 2.17
C ALA A 70 4.50 -19.19 1.60
N TYR A 71 4.41 -19.11 0.26
CA TYR A 71 3.28 -18.50 -0.44
C TYR A 71 2.12 -19.47 -0.77
N SER A 72 2.29 -20.79 -0.62
CA SER A 72 1.25 -21.79 -0.96
C SER A 72 0.93 -22.75 0.19
N PRO A 73 -0.33 -23.24 0.31
CA PRO A 73 -1.53 -22.77 -0.36
C PRO A 73 -2.14 -21.59 0.41
N ALA A 74 -2.54 -20.53 -0.30
CA ALA A 74 -3.56 -19.62 0.20
C ALA A 74 -4.92 -20.28 -0.09
N PHE A 75 -5.58 -20.81 0.93
CA PHE A 75 -6.92 -21.36 0.78
C PHE A 75 -7.88 -20.21 0.47
N PHE A 76 -8.14 -19.95 -0.81
CA PHE A 76 -9.12 -18.96 -1.24
C PHE A 76 -10.53 -19.54 -1.11
N THR A 77 -11.05 -19.56 0.11
CA THR A 77 -12.45 -19.87 0.37
C THR A 77 -13.29 -18.61 0.18
N PRO A 78 -14.51 -18.68 -0.39
CA PRO A 78 -15.41 -17.53 -0.50
C PRO A 78 -15.62 -16.76 0.82
N GLY A 79 -15.58 -17.45 1.96
CA GLY A 79 -15.66 -16.82 3.29
C GLY A 79 -14.48 -15.90 3.61
N ILE A 80 -13.25 -16.31 3.27
CA ILE A 80 -12.05 -15.48 3.48
C ILE A 80 -12.07 -14.27 2.53
N PHE A 81 -12.57 -14.45 1.31
CA PHE A 81 -12.72 -13.35 0.36
C PHE A 81 -13.68 -12.28 0.90
N ILE A 82 -14.86 -12.68 1.39
CA ILE A 82 -15.83 -11.75 1.99
C ILE A 82 -15.25 -11.10 3.26
N ALA A 83 -14.59 -11.87 4.13
CA ALA A 83 -13.95 -11.34 5.32
C ALA A 83 -12.88 -10.29 4.98
N SER A 84 -12.07 -10.54 3.96
CA SER A 84 -11.02 -9.61 3.50
C SER A 84 -11.61 -8.30 2.99
N ILE A 85 -12.74 -8.36 2.27
CA ILE A 85 -13.46 -7.15 1.83
C ILE A 85 -13.96 -6.35 3.02
N LEU A 86 -14.60 -7.01 4.00
CA LEU A 86 -15.11 -6.34 5.19
C LEU A 86 -14.00 -5.71 6.03
N ILE A 87 -12.87 -6.41 6.18
CA ILE A 87 -11.67 -5.89 6.83
C ILE A 87 -11.13 -4.68 6.05
N GLY A 88 -11.02 -4.78 4.72
CA GLY A 88 -10.56 -3.69 3.87
C GLY A 88 -11.44 -2.44 3.98
N ILE A 89 -12.76 -2.60 4.04
CA ILE A 89 -13.70 -1.48 4.23
C ILE A 89 -13.54 -0.89 5.64
N GLY A 90 -13.58 -1.72 6.69
CA GLY A 90 -13.52 -1.26 8.08
C GLY A 90 -12.18 -0.59 8.41
N ALA A 91 -11.08 -1.27 8.11
CA ALA A 91 -9.74 -0.73 8.31
C ALA A 91 -9.49 0.46 7.38
N GLY A 92 -10.00 0.45 6.15
CA GLY A 92 -9.90 1.57 5.22
C GLY A 92 -10.57 2.85 5.76
N LEU A 93 -11.76 2.72 6.34
CA LEU A 93 -12.47 3.83 6.97
C LEU A 93 -11.73 4.35 8.21
N ILE A 94 -11.33 3.47 9.12
CA ILE A 94 -10.62 3.85 10.34
C ILE A 94 -9.31 4.58 10.01
N THR A 95 -8.52 4.02 9.10
CA THR A 95 -7.22 4.56 8.72
C THR A 95 -7.33 5.82 7.87
N GLY A 96 -8.38 5.92 7.05
CA GLY A 96 -8.71 7.14 6.33
C GLY A 96 -9.09 8.30 7.25
N CYS A 97 -9.87 8.03 8.31
CA CYS A 97 -10.25 9.05 9.29
C CYS A 97 -9.11 9.48 10.19
N ILE A 98 -8.28 8.54 10.66
CA ILE A 98 -7.17 8.82 11.58
C ILE A 98 -5.95 9.40 10.83
N GLY A 99 -5.83 9.12 9.53
CA GLY A 99 -4.64 9.48 8.75
C GLY A 99 -3.38 8.68 9.13
N ALA A 100 -3.52 7.67 9.99
CA ALA A 100 -2.43 6.76 10.35
C ALA A 100 -2.26 5.69 9.26
N GLY A 101 -1.02 5.26 9.04
CA GLY A 101 -0.61 4.32 7.99
C GLY A 101 -1.21 2.92 8.04
N GLY A 102 -2.21 2.62 8.88
CA GLY A 102 -3.11 1.46 8.79
C GLY A 102 -2.56 0.04 8.95
N GLY A 103 -1.25 -0.16 8.83
CA GLY A 103 -0.68 -1.51 8.83
C GLY A 103 -0.78 -2.26 10.14
N PHE A 104 -0.88 -1.53 11.26
CA PHE A 104 -1.12 -2.11 12.57
C PHE A 104 -2.56 -2.65 12.75
N ILE A 105 -3.49 -2.31 11.84
CA ILE A 105 -4.87 -2.83 11.86
C ILE A 105 -5.04 -3.89 10.78
N ILE A 106 -4.62 -3.59 9.55
CA ILE A 106 -4.89 -4.43 8.38
C ILE A 106 -4.16 -5.76 8.48
N ALA A 107 -2.85 -5.75 8.78
CA ALA A 107 -2.09 -7.00 8.84
C ALA A 107 -2.60 -7.96 9.94
N PRO A 108 -2.82 -7.52 11.21
CA PRO A 108 -3.39 -8.40 12.24
C PRO A 108 -4.82 -8.86 11.93
N ALA A 109 -5.66 -8.01 11.33
CA ALA A 109 -7.02 -8.37 10.97
C ALA A 109 -7.05 -9.45 9.87
N LEU A 110 -6.23 -9.30 8.83
CA LEU A 110 -6.10 -10.32 7.78
C LEU A 110 -5.53 -11.63 8.33
N MET A 111 -4.54 -11.56 9.23
CA MET A 111 -3.98 -12.74 9.90
C MET A 111 -5.04 -13.46 10.76
N SER A 112 -5.88 -12.70 11.45
CA SER A 112 -7.00 -13.23 12.25
C SER A 112 -8.07 -13.90 11.38
N ALA A 113 -8.22 -13.46 10.13
CA ALA A 113 -9.09 -14.10 9.14
C ALA A 113 -8.49 -15.38 8.51
N GLY A 114 -7.31 -15.82 8.97
CA GLY A 114 -6.65 -17.04 8.49
C GLY A 114 -5.71 -16.84 7.30
N ILE A 115 -5.42 -15.58 6.93
CA ILE A 115 -4.46 -15.28 5.86
C ILE A 115 -3.05 -15.40 6.42
N LYS A 116 -2.16 -16.10 5.71
CA LYS A 116 -0.75 -16.23 6.11
C LYS A 116 -0.13 -14.84 6.31
N GLY A 117 0.63 -14.67 7.39
CA GLY A 117 1.26 -13.40 7.75
C GLY A 117 2.09 -12.77 6.62
N ILE A 118 2.83 -13.59 5.86
CA ILE A 118 3.62 -13.12 4.71
C ILE A 118 2.76 -12.44 3.63
N LEU A 119 1.55 -12.97 3.37
CA LEU A 119 0.61 -12.43 2.38
C LEU A 119 -0.12 -11.21 2.94
N ALA A 120 -0.51 -11.26 4.22
CA ALA A 120 -1.16 -10.14 4.89
C ALA A 120 -0.25 -8.90 4.93
N VAL A 121 1.00 -9.06 5.37
CA VAL A 121 2.00 -7.98 5.44
C VAL A 121 2.34 -7.45 4.05
N GLY A 122 2.52 -8.33 3.06
CA GLY A 122 2.80 -7.91 1.68
C GLY A 122 1.65 -7.09 1.06
N THR A 123 0.41 -7.51 1.28
CA THR A 123 -0.79 -6.80 0.78
C THR A 123 -0.93 -5.43 1.44
N ASP A 124 -0.72 -5.36 2.74
CA ASP A 124 -0.78 -4.12 3.51
C ASP A 124 0.31 -3.11 3.10
N LEU A 125 1.56 -3.56 2.90
CA LEU A 125 2.65 -2.71 2.43
C LEU A 125 2.34 -2.08 1.07
N PHE A 126 1.75 -2.85 0.14
CA PHE A 126 1.33 -2.33 -1.15
C PHE A 126 0.23 -1.27 -1.03
N HIS A 127 -0.74 -1.50 -0.12
CA HIS A 127 -1.82 -0.55 0.16
C HIS A 127 -1.29 0.79 0.71
N ILE A 128 -0.39 0.73 1.70
CA ILE A 128 0.24 1.91 2.31
C ILE A 128 1.06 2.66 1.26
N PHE A 129 1.84 1.94 0.45
CA PHE A 129 2.65 2.52 -0.61
C PHE A 129 1.80 3.34 -1.60
N ALA A 130 0.69 2.79 -2.08
CA ALA A 130 -0.22 3.49 -2.98
C ALA A 130 -0.79 4.77 -2.36
N LYS A 131 -1.22 4.73 -1.10
CA LYS A 131 -1.69 5.91 -0.36
C LYS A 131 -0.59 6.95 -0.15
N ALA A 132 0.61 6.50 0.19
CA ALA A 132 1.75 7.38 0.44
C ALA A 132 2.17 8.17 -0.81
N ILE A 133 2.10 7.56 -2.00
CA ILE A 133 2.32 8.28 -3.27
C ILE A 133 1.30 9.40 -3.42
N MET A 134 0.01 9.09 -3.30
CA MET A 134 -1.06 10.08 -3.46
C MET A 134 -0.91 11.23 -2.44
N GLY A 135 -0.72 10.89 -1.16
CA GLY A 135 -0.54 11.86 -0.08
C GLY A 135 0.67 12.75 -0.29
N SER A 136 1.80 12.17 -0.72
CA SER A 136 3.04 12.91 -1.03
C SER A 136 2.85 13.85 -2.21
N VAL A 137 2.15 13.45 -3.27
CA VAL A 137 1.91 14.33 -4.43
C VAL A 137 1.07 15.54 -4.03
N ILE A 138 0.00 15.34 -3.25
CA ILE A 138 -0.89 16.42 -2.80
C ILE A 138 -0.14 17.39 -1.89
N HIS A 139 0.54 16.88 -0.85
CA HIS A 139 1.30 17.73 0.08
C HIS A 139 2.48 18.45 -0.61
N ARG A 140 3.08 17.84 -1.63
CA ARG A 140 4.12 18.49 -2.43
C ARG A 140 3.59 19.71 -3.17
N LYS A 141 2.37 19.61 -3.72
CA LYS A 141 1.72 20.75 -4.41
C LYS A 141 1.38 21.89 -3.45
N LEU A 142 1.07 21.56 -2.20
CA LEU A 142 0.76 22.54 -1.16
C LEU A 142 2.03 23.21 -0.58
N GLY A 143 3.23 22.77 -0.97
CA GLY A 143 4.49 23.30 -0.45
C GLY A 143 4.91 22.73 0.90
N ASN A 144 4.18 21.75 1.45
CA ASN A 144 4.37 21.22 2.80
C ASN A 144 5.41 20.09 2.91
N ILE A 145 6.26 19.90 1.89
CA ILE A 145 7.24 18.80 1.88
C ILE A 145 8.67 19.33 1.88
N SER A 146 9.41 19.01 2.95
CA SER A 146 10.87 19.15 3.02
C SER A 146 11.54 17.89 2.46
N VAL A 147 12.19 18.01 1.30
CA VAL A 147 12.89 16.89 0.65
C VAL A 147 14.08 16.43 1.48
N ALA A 148 14.80 17.36 2.13
CA ALA A 148 15.92 17.02 3.00
C ALA A 148 15.48 16.12 4.16
N LEU A 149 14.35 16.46 4.79
CA LEU A 149 13.80 15.66 5.89
C LEU A 149 13.32 14.28 5.41
N ALA A 150 12.68 14.23 4.23
CA ALA A 150 12.24 12.97 3.63
C ALA A 150 13.42 12.00 3.36
N VAL A 151 14.57 12.52 2.91
CA VAL A 151 15.78 11.70 2.68
C VAL A 151 16.34 11.15 4.00
N ILE A 152 16.38 11.96 5.06
CA ILE A 152 16.83 11.51 6.37
C ILE A 152 15.91 10.39 6.90
N PHE A 153 14.59 10.56 6.78
CA PHE A 153 13.64 9.53 7.16
C PHE A 153 13.80 8.25 6.32
N LEU A 154 14.07 8.36 5.02
CA LEU A 154 14.29 7.22 4.15
C LEU A 154 15.51 6.40 4.60
N ILE A 155 16.63 7.08 4.88
CA ILE A 155 17.85 6.41 5.35
C ILE A 155 17.62 5.72 6.70
N GLY A 156 16.98 6.42 7.64
CA GLY A 156 16.63 5.85 8.95
C GLY A 156 15.71 4.64 8.83
N ALA A 157 14.69 4.70 7.96
CA ALA A 157 13.77 3.61 7.71
C ALA A 157 14.46 2.39 7.09
N MET A 158 15.35 2.59 6.10
CA MET A 158 16.12 1.49 5.49
C MET A 158 17.01 0.78 6.51
N ILE A 159 17.74 1.56 7.33
CA ILE A 159 18.63 0.99 8.35
C ILE A 159 17.81 0.26 9.42
N GLY A 160 16.73 0.88 9.90
CA GLY A 160 15.85 0.31 10.94
C GLY A 160 15.17 -0.98 10.49
N ALA A 161 14.58 -0.98 9.29
CA ALA A 161 13.91 -2.16 8.74
C ALA A 161 14.90 -3.31 8.49
N THR A 162 16.08 -3.02 7.95
CA THR A 162 17.11 -4.04 7.68
C THR A 162 17.65 -4.62 8.99
N THR A 163 18.02 -3.75 9.94
CA THR A 163 18.55 -4.18 11.25
C THR A 163 17.51 -4.97 12.04
N GLY A 164 16.26 -4.51 12.06
CA GLY A 164 15.15 -5.23 12.70
C GLY A 164 14.92 -6.61 12.09
N GLY A 165 14.96 -6.71 10.76
CA GLY A 165 14.85 -7.99 10.05
C GLY A 165 16.00 -8.96 10.38
N VAL A 166 17.23 -8.44 10.49
CA VAL A 166 18.40 -9.24 10.90
C VAL A 166 18.24 -9.72 12.35
N ILE A 167 17.84 -8.85 13.28
CA ILE A 167 17.64 -9.20 14.69
C ILE A 167 16.56 -10.28 14.84
N ASN A 168 15.42 -10.11 14.17
CA ASN A 168 14.31 -11.07 14.21
C ASN A 168 14.68 -12.45 13.64
N ARG A 169 15.81 -12.57 12.93
CA ARG A 169 16.31 -13.84 12.45
C ARG A 169 17.31 -14.50 13.41
N VAL A 170 18.00 -13.69 14.21
CA VAL A 170 19.03 -14.16 15.16
C VAL A 170 18.40 -14.63 16.47
N ILE A 171 17.28 -14.01 16.87
CA ILE A 171 16.47 -14.38 18.04
C ILE A 171 15.40 -15.38 17.62
#